data_AF-A0A5E7XPU7-F1
#
_entry.id   AF-A0A5E7XPU7-F1
#
_cell.length_a   1.000
_cell.length_b   1.000
_cell.length_c   1.000
_cell.angle_alpha   90.00
_cell.angle_beta   90.00
_cell.angle_gamma   90.00
#
_symmetry.space_group_name_H-M   'P 1'
#
loop_
_entity.id
_entity.type
_entity.pdbx_description
1 polymer ?
#
loop_
_entity_poly.entity_id
_entity_poly.type
_entity_poly.pdbx_seq_one_letter_code
_entity_poly.pdbx_strand_id
1 'polypeptide(L)'
;MSKFWKIDELIDSVTEYVRIKIELVKLNMIEELSGILAQLIALFLILTVFMFFLFFGSITLSTFLNYLWNSAYLGYGAVTCFYLLALLFFVYLLQSGKLKDAVENQITKAVKEREALTEKPIEEDE
;
A
#
# COMPACT_ATOMS: atom_id res chain seq x y z
N MET A 1 61.89 -1.95 3.07
CA MET A 1 60.93 -3.01 3.47
C MET A 1 59.80 -2.52 4.38
N SER A 2 59.53 -1.21 4.51
CA SER A 2 58.55 -0.67 5.47
C SER A 2 57.18 -0.28 4.90
N LYS A 3 56.97 -0.36 3.58
CA LYS A 3 55.71 0.04 2.92
C LYS A 3 54.60 -1.03 2.97
N PHE A 4 54.96 -2.30 3.12
CA PHE A 4 53.98 -3.40 3.10
C PHE A 4 53.11 -3.45 4.36
N TRP A 5 53.69 -3.18 5.53
CA TRP A 5 52.98 -3.22 6.82
C TRP A 5 51.80 -2.24 6.91
N LYS A 6 51.93 -1.06 6.29
CA LYS A 6 50.85 -0.05 6.27
C LYS A 6 49.68 -0.44 5.37
N ILE A 7 49.90 -1.24 4.34
CA ILE A 7 48.85 -1.65 3.42
C ILE A 7 47.97 -2.71 4.09
N ASP A 8 48.56 -3.65 4.81
CA ASP A 8 47.82 -4.66 5.58
C ASP A 8 46.97 -4.00 6.68
N GLU A 9 47.51 -3.03 7.41
CA GLU A 9 46.81 -2.30 8.48
C GLU A 9 45.62 -1.45 7.96
N LEU A 10 45.77 -0.88 6.75
CA LEU A 10 44.68 -0.18 6.04
C LEU A 10 43.62 -1.15 5.53
N ILE A 11 44.01 -2.32 5.04
CA ILE A 11 43.09 -3.37 4.58
C ILE A 11 42.28 -3.92 5.77
N ASP A 12 42.90 -4.12 6.93
CA ASP A 12 42.20 -4.55 8.15
C ASP A 12 41.19 -3.50 8.60
N SER A 13 41.58 -2.23 8.63
CA SER A 13 40.69 -1.12 9.01
C SER A 13 39.48 -0.99 8.06
N VAL A 14 39.70 -1.16 6.75
CA VAL A 14 38.62 -1.15 5.75
C VAL A 14 37.73 -2.38 5.90
N THR A 15 38.30 -3.55 6.19
CA THR A 15 37.56 -4.79 6.41
C THR A 15 36.67 -4.68 7.65
N GLU A 16 37.18 -4.09 8.72
CA GLU A 16 36.42 -3.82 9.94
C GLU A 16 35.32 -2.78 9.70
N TYR A 17 35.59 -1.74 8.92
CA TYR A 17 34.58 -0.76 8.52
C TYR A 17 33.45 -1.37 7.68
N VAL A 18 33.79 -2.24 6.72
CA VAL A 18 32.82 -2.98 5.91
C VAL A 18 32.00 -3.93 6.77
N ARG A 19 32.61 -4.59 7.75
CA ARG A 19 31.91 -5.46 8.72
C ARG A 19 30.87 -4.68 9.52
N ILE A 20 31.23 -3.52 10.06
CA ILE A 20 30.32 -2.64 10.80
C ILE A 20 29.16 -2.15 9.90
N LYS A 21 29.46 -1.77 8.66
CA LYS A 21 28.42 -1.38 7.68
C LYS A 21 27.42 -2.51 7.40
N ILE A 22 27.89 -3.74 7.22
CA ILE A 22 27.03 -4.91 7.01
C ILE A 22 26.16 -5.17 8.24
N GLU A 23 26.72 -5.04 9.44
CA GLU A 23 26.00 -5.22 10.69
C GLU A 23 24.90 -4.15 10.89
N LEU A 24 25.19 -2.89 10.56
CA LEU A 24 24.20 -1.80 10.55
C LEU A 24 23.07 -2.03 9.53
N VAL A 25 23.41 -2.49 8.32
CA VAL A 25 22.39 -2.79 7.29
C VAL A 25 21.48 -3.92 7.75
N LYS A 26 22.04 -4.97 8.37
CA LYS A 26 21.25 -6.07 8.94
C LYS A 26 20.32 -5.58 10.04
N LEU A 27 20.81 -4.72 10.93
CA LEU A 27 20.03 -4.17 12.04
C LEU A 27 18.87 -3.30 11.52
N ASN A 28 19.16 -2.36 10.62
CA ASN A 28 18.15 -1.49 9.99
C ASN A 28 17.08 -2.30 9.25
N MET A 29 17.47 -3.35 8.52
CA MET A 29 16.49 -4.22 7.86
C MET A 29 15.54 -4.88 8.85
N ILE A 30 16.05 -5.39 9.98
CA ILE A 30 15.21 -6.04 11.01
C ILE A 30 14.25 -5.02 11.64
N GLU A 31 14.72 -3.80 11.89
CA GLU A 31 13.91 -2.74 12.48
C GLU A 31 12.79 -2.25 11.53
N GLU A 32 13.11 -2.00 10.26
CA GLU A 32 12.12 -1.67 9.22
C GLU A 32 11.14 -2.82 8.99
N LEU A 33 11.63 -4.06 8.87
CA LEU A 33 10.79 -5.24 8.71
C LEU A 33 9.87 -5.42 9.91
N SER A 34 10.35 -5.20 11.13
CA SER A 34 9.54 -5.29 12.34
C SER A 34 8.40 -4.27 12.34
N GLY A 35 8.69 -3.02 11.95
CA GLY A 35 7.67 -1.98 11.83
C GLY A 35 6.60 -2.31 10.78
N ILE A 36 7.01 -2.73 9.58
CA ILE A 36 6.11 -3.09 8.49
C ILE A 36 5.27 -4.32 8.85
N LEU A 37 5.88 -5.36 9.44
CA LEU A 37 5.18 -6.57 9.85
C LEU A 37 4.16 -6.27 10.96
N ALA A 38 4.53 -5.47 11.97
CA ALA A 38 3.61 -5.07 13.02
C ALA A 38 2.39 -4.33 12.47
N GLN A 39 2.62 -3.38 11.54
CA GLN A 39 1.53 -2.65 10.89
C GLN A 39 0.68 -3.57 10.00
N LEU A 40 1.29 -4.49 9.27
CA LEU A 40 0.57 -5.46 8.43
C LEU A 40 -0.30 -6.40 9.26
N ILE A 41 0.22 -6.90 10.39
CA ILE A 41 -0.54 -7.76 11.31
C ILE A 41 -1.72 -6.99 11.91
N ALA A 42 -1.49 -5.75 12.35
CA ALA A 42 -2.56 -4.91 12.88
C ALA A 42 -3.64 -4.64 11.82
N LEU A 43 -3.25 -4.29 10.60
CA LEU A 43 -4.16 -4.08 9.48
C LEU A 43 -4.94 -5.35 9.15
N PHE A 44 -4.26 -6.51 9.11
CA PHE A 44 -4.87 -7.80 8.84
C PHE A 44 -5.91 -8.17 9.90
N LEU A 45 -5.61 -7.92 11.18
CA LEU A 45 -6.56 -8.14 12.27
C LEU A 45 -7.82 -7.28 12.10
N ILE A 46 -7.64 -5.98 11.84
CA ILE A 46 -8.75 -5.03 11.60
C ILE A 46 -9.59 -5.50 10.41
N LEU A 47 -8.94 -5.85 9.29
CA LEU A 47 -9.61 -6.30 8.08
C LEU A 47 -10.38 -7.59 8.31
N THR A 48 -9.83 -8.51 9.12
CA THR A 48 -10.48 -9.78 9.46
C THR A 48 -11.77 -9.53 10.27
N VAL A 49 -11.70 -8.70 11.31
CA VAL A 49 -12.89 -8.33 12.12
C VAL A 49 -13.92 -7.62 11.26
N PHE A 50 -13.48 -6.69 10.41
CA PHE A 50 -14.36 -5.97 9.48
C PHE A 50 -15.04 -6.92 8.48
N MET A 51 -14.31 -7.92 7.98
CA MET A 51 -14.87 -8.92 7.07
C MET A 51 -15.93 -9.78 7.76
N PHE A 52 -15.72 -10.17 9.02
CA PHE A 52 -16.77 -10.84 9.80
C PHE A 52 -17.99 -9.96 10.00
N PHE A 53 -17.81 -8.68 10.35
CA PHE A 53 -18.91 -7.74 10.50
C PHE A 53 -19.74 -7.62 9.21
N LEU A 54 -19.08 -7.48 8.05
CA LEU A 54 -19.75 -7.47 6.74
C LEU A 54 -20.48 -8.78 6.46
N PHE A 55 -19.88 -9.92 6.77
CA PHE A 55 -20.47 -11.24 6.55
C PHE A 55 -21.77 -11.41 7.36
N PHE A 56 -21.71 -11.14 8.67
CA PHE A 56 -22.90 -11.20 9.53
C PHE A 56 -23.94 -10.14 9.14
N GLY A 57 -23.50 -8.93 8.79
CA GLY A 57 -24.37 -7.87 8.30
C GLY A 57 -25.13 -8.28 7.03
N SER A 58 -24.45 -8.94 6.09
CA SER A 58 -25.05 -9.42 4.84
C SER A 58 -26.10 -10.50 5.08
N ILE A 59 -25.82 -11.47 5.97
CA ILE A 59 -26.79 -12.50 6.37
C ILE A 59 -28.01 -11.87 7.06
N THR A 60 -27.78 -10.91 7.93
CA THR A 60 -28.85 -10.20 8.65
C THR A 60 -29.74 -9.42 7.68
N LEU A 61 -29.12 -8.69 6.75
CA LEU A 61 -29.85 -7.92 5.74
C LEU A 61 -30.67 -8.81 4.81
N SER A 62 -30.08 -9.93 4.36
CA SER A 62 -30.78 -10.94 3.57
C SER A 62 -32.00 -11.50 4.32
N THR A 63 -31.82 -11.86 5.59
CA THR A 63 -32.90 -12.42 6.43
C THR A 63 -34.01 -11.39 6.67
N PHE A 64 -33.65 -10.12 6.84
CA PHE A 64 -34.61 -9.02 6.96
C PHE A 64 -35.43 -8.84 5.67
N LEU A 65 -34.80 -8.91 4.50
CA LEU A 65 -35.50 -8.88 3.22
C LEU A 65 -36.41 -10.10 3.02
N ASN A 66 -35.99 -11.29 3.45
CA ASN A 66 -36.81 -12.50 3.42
C ASN A 66 -38.09 -12.35 4.26
N TYR A 67 -38.00 -11.74 5.45
CA TYR A 67 -39.16 -11.46 6.30
C TYR A 67 -40.15 -10.51 5.61
N LEU A 68 -39.65 -9.46 4.94
CA LEU A 68 -40.50 -8.48 4.25
C LEU A 68 -41.26 -9.09 3.06
N TRP A 69 -40.64 -10.02 2.34
CA TRP A 69 -41.25 -10.72 1.21
C TRP A 69 -41.96 -12.02 1.58
N ASN A 70 -42.02 -12.38 2.87
CA ASN A 70 -42.67 -13.59 3.38
C ASN A 70 -42.22 -14.86 2.62
N SER A 71 -40.93 -14.92 2.26
CA SER A 71 -40.35 -15.99 1.47
C SER A 71 -38.96 -16.32 1.99
N ALA A 72 -38.62 -17.62 2.04
CA ALA A 72 -37.39 -18.09 2.69
C ALA A 72 -36.11 -17.85 1.88
N TYR A 73 -36.21 -17.52 0.59
CA TYR A 73 -35.06 -17.51 -0.33
C TYR A 73 -34.87 -16.21 -1.11
N LEU A 74 -35.91 -15.39 -1.23
CA LEU A 74 -35.93 -14.21 -2.09
C LEU A 74 -34.95 -13.11 -1.62
N GLY A 75 -34.76 -12.97 -0.30
CA GLY A 75 -33.79 -12.04 0.30
C GLY A 75 -32.34 -12.40 -0.04
N TYR A 76 -31.99 -13.70 -0.07
CA TYR A 76 -30.65 -14.13 -0.49
C TYR A 76 -30.44 -13.91 -1.99
N GLY A 77 -31.48 -14.16 -2.79
CA GLY A 77 -31.47 -13.89 -4.23
C GLY A 77 -31.25 -12.42 -4.55
N ALA A 78 -31.95 -11.51 -3.86
CA ALA A 78 -31.79 -10.07 -4.05
C ALA A 78 -30.39 -9.57 -3.66
N VAL A 79 -29.85 -10.03 -2.53
CA VAL A 79 -28.49 -9.69 -2.10
C VAL A 79 -27.45 -10.22 -3.09
N THR A 80 -27.64 -11.43 -3.63
CA THR A 80 -26.77 -12.00 -4.67
C THR A 80 -26.81 -11.18 -5.95
N CYS A 81 -28.01 -10.76 -6.39
CA CYS A 81 -28.17 -9.92 -7.58
C CYS A 81 -27.50 -8.55 -7.39
N PHE A 82 -27.64 -7.95 -6.21
CA PHE A 82 -26.98 -6.70 -5.84
C PHE A 82 -25.45 -6.82 -5.88
N TYR A 83 -24.88 -7.88 -5.29
CA TYR A 83 -23.43 -8.11 -5.37
C TYR A 83 -22.94 -8.36 -6.80
N LEU A 84 -23.71 -9.05 -7.63
CA LEU A 84 -23.36 -9.31 -9.02
C LEU A 84 -23.36 -8.01 -9.86
N LEU A 85 -24.34 -7.13 -9.63
CA LEU A 85 -24.39 -5.78 -10.20
C LEU A 85 -23.20 -4.92 -9.73
N ALA A 86 -22.90 -4.94 -8.43
CA ALA A 86 -21.77 -4.21 -7.88
C ALA A 86 -20.44 -4.70 -8.47
N LEU A 87 -20.27 -6.01 -8.64
CA LEU A 87 -19.09 -6.61 -9.25
C LEU A 87 -18.97 -6.21 -10.72
N LEU A 88 -20.06 -6.28 -11.50
CA LEU A 88 -20.06 -5.85 -12.90
C LEU A 88 -19.70 -4.36 -13.02
N PHE A 89 -20.24 -3.52 -12.13
CA PHE A 89 -19.90 -2.10 -12.07
C PHE A 89 -18.42 -1.87 -11.72
N PHE A 90 -17.87 -2.62 -10.75
CA PHE A 90 -16.47 -2.53 -10.36
C PHE A 90 -15.54 -2.96 -11.50
N VAL A 91 -15.86 -4.08 -12.16
CA VAL A 91 -15.11 -4.57 -13.33
C VAL A 91 -15.19 -3.57 -14.47
N TYR A 92 -16.35 -2.99 -14.75
CA TYR A 92 -16.50 -1.94 -15.75
C TYR A 92 -15.66 -0.71 -15.40
N LEU A 93 -15.63 -0.27 -14.14
CA LEU A 93 -14.76 0.83 -13.69
C LEU A 93 -13.28 0.50 -13.94
N LEU A 94 -12.85 -0.70 -13.56
CA LEU A 94 -11.48 -1.17 -13.72
C LEU A 94 -11.07 -1.28 -15.20
N GLN A 95 -12.01 -1.73 -16.03
CA GLN A 95 -11.82 -1.94 -17.47
C GLN A 95 -11.94 -0.65 -18.28
N SER A 96 -12.69 0.35 -17.79
CA SER A 96 -12.89 1.63 -18.47
C SER A 96 -11.64 2.51 -18.52
N GLY A 97 -10.49 2.08 -17.98
CA GLY A 97 -9.24 2.84 -18.02
C GLY A 97 -9.26 4.13 -17.19
N LYS A 98 -10.43 4.58 -16.72
CA LYS A 98 -10.62 5.82 -15.95
C LYS A 98 -9.81 5.87 -14.66
N LEU A 99 -9.51 4.72 -14.06
CA LEU A 99 -8.61 4.67 -12.90
C LEU A 99 -7.15 4.91 -13.30
N LYS A 100 -6.71 4.37 -14.44
CA LYS A 100 -5.40 4.66 -15.03
C LYS A 100 -5.29 6.13 -15.42
N ASP A 101 -6.28 6.66 -16.15
CA ASP A 101 -6.28 8.05 -16.62
C ASP A 101 -6.39 9.07 -15.47
N ALA A 102 -7.13 8.76 -14.40
CA ALA A 102 -7.22 9.62 -13.22
C ALA A 102 -5.91 9.64 -12.41
N VAL A 103 -5.24 8.48 -12.29
CA VAL A 103 -3.95 8.37 -11.62
C VAL A 103 -2.85 9.04 -12.45
N GLU A 104 -2.83 8.83 -13.76
CA GLU A 104 -1.85 9.41 -14.67
C GLU A 104 -1.97 10.94 -14.76
N ASN A 105 -3.20 11.48 -14.76
CA ASN A 105 -3.43 12.93 -14.69
C ASN A 105 -3.01 13.56 -13.35
N GLN A 106 -3.16 12.85 -12.23
CA GLN A 106 -2.70 13.33 -10.92
C GLN A 106 -1.17 13.35 -10.85
N ILE A 107 -0.52 12.29 -11.34
CA ILE A 107 0.95 12.20 -11.37
C ILE A 107 1.53 13.26 -12.32
N THR A 108 0.98 13.40 -13.52
CA THR A 108 1.48 14.38 -14.50
C THR A 108 1.30 15.82 -14.01
N LYS A 109 0.18 16.12 -13.34
CA LYS A 109 -0.03 17.45 -12.75
C LYS A 109 0.94 17.72 -11.59
N ALA A 110 1.16 16.75 -10.71
CA ALA A 110 2.12 16.88 -9.62
C ALA A 110 3.56 17.05 -10.11
N VAL A 111 3.93 16.41 -11.23
CA VAL A 111 5.26 16.56 -11.86
C VAL A 111 5.39 17.92 -12.54
N LYS A 112 4.38 18.36 -13.30
CA LYS A 112 4.42 19.65 -13.99
C LYS A 112 4.40 20.85 -13.04
N GLU A 113 3.72 20.72 -11.90
CA GLU A 113 3.70 21.73 -10.82
C GLU A 113 5.04 21.78 -10.08
N ARG A 114 5.76 20.65 -9.96
CA ARG A 114 7.13 20.60 -9.45
C ARG A 114 8.13 21.25 -10.42
N GLU A 115 7.98 21.00 -11.73
CA GLU A 115 8.83 21.59 -12.77
C GLU A 115 8.64 23.11 -12.89
N ALA A 116 7.40 23.61 -12.76
CA ALA A 116 7.10 25.04 -12.76
C ALA A 116 7.65 25.80 -11.54
N LEU A 117 7.94 25.09 -10.43
CA LEU A 117 8.59 25.67 -9.24
C LEU A 117 10.12 25.67 -9.35
N THR A 118 10.70 24.86 -10.25
CA THR A 118 12.14 24.87 -10.56
C THR A 118 12.53 25.84 -11.68
N GLU A 119 11.58 26.29 -12.50
CA GLU A 119 11.83 27.28 -13.58
C GLU A 119 11.40 28.71 -13.22
N LYS A 120 10.98 28.98 -11.97
CA LYS A 120 10.83 30.38 -11.56
C LYS A 120 12.25 30.97 -11.48
N PRO A 121 12.61 31.94 -12.34
CA PRO A 121 13.88 32.63 -12.18
C PRO A 121 13.86 33.24 -10.78
N ILE A 122 14.99 33.17 -10.11
CA ILE A 122 15.28 34.01 -8.96
C ILE A 122 15.10 35.44 -9.49
N GLU A 123 13.92 36.04 -9.24
CA GLU A 123 13.73 37.48 -9.37
C GLU A 123 14.65 38.08 -8.31
N GLU A 124 15.82 38.54 -8.78
CA GLU A 124 16.64 39.54 -8.12
C GLU A 124 15.74 40.72 -7.76
N ASP A 125 15.48 40.81 -6.47
CA ASP A 125 14.96 41.94 -5.75
C ASP A 125 15.97 43.09 -5.78
N GLU A 126 15.87 43.95 -6.82
CA GLU A 126 16.26 45.37 -6.78
C GLU A 126 15.31 46.19 -5.89
#